data_AF-A0A9D1HUA3-F1
#
_entry.id   AF-A0A9D1HUA3-F1
#
_cell.length_a   1.000
_cell.length_b   1.000
_cell.length_c   1.000
_cell.angle_alpha   90.00
_cell.angle_beta   90.00
_cell.angle_gamma   90.00
#
_symmetry.space_group_name_H-M   'P 1'
#
loop_
_entity.id
_entity.type
_entity.pdbx_description
1 polymer ?
#
loop_
_entity_poly.entity_id
_entity_poly.type
_entity_poly.pdbx_seq_one_letter_code
_entity_poly.pdbx_strand_id
1 'polypeptide(L)'
;MDYNYEADLQRLKEQQQKKAMEDLKNQQNQSLSNLNAEEATIKPTYYKKKDTANVQNQLASKNFAEYLANSGRSNSGIGAQYEMSRQATLQRNLNELNTEEAAAIADINRRKTDVNNAYESGLASANAQIEADYITNLLNERQKAWERQQAEKEFNESVRQFNAQLALSRASRSSGGSRSSSSKSSGSGTLQWKPNSAYQAVESGNYVTYIDKSNANNKLTVPKGYNPFTGTYNQDLQYGSFGPYQPNNVGGNKLTKTGKMVTFNGQKQNLYQTSDGTKWVWNGQTNSYEYY
;
A
#
# COMPACT_ATOMS: atom_id res chain seq x y z
N MET A 1 -24.35 2.35 -2.90
CA MET A 1 -23.50 1.15 -2.87
C MET A 1 -22.32 1.51 -2.00
N ASP A 2 -22.41 1.25 -0.70
CA ASP A 2 -21.31 1.53 0.23
C ASP A 2 -20.22 0.48 -0.03
N TYR A 3 -19.06 0.92 -0.53
CA TYR A 3 -17.89 0.07 -0.66
C TYR A 3 -17.47 -0.41 0.75
N ASN A 4 -17.59 -1.71 1.02
CA ASN A 4 -17.19 -2.29 2.31
C ASN A 4 -15.67 -2.51 2.37
N TYR A 5 -14.95 -1.41 2.53
CA TYR A 5 -13.49 -1.37 2.56
C TYR A 5 -12.87 -2.23 3.68
N GLU A 6 -13.58 -2.39 4.80
CA GLU A 6 -13.14 -3.24 5.91
C GLU A 6 -13.07 -4.71 5.48
N ALA A 7 -14.05 -5.19 4.71
CA ALA A 7 -14.05 -6.55 4.18
C ALA A 7 -12.91 -6.81 3.18
N ASP A 8 -12.56 -5.83 2.35
CA ASP A 8 -11.47 -5.95 1.39
C ASP A 8 -10.10 -5.92 2.07
N LEU A 9 -9.90 -5.05 3.07
CA LEU A 9 -8.68 -5.07 3.89
C LEU A 9 -8.53 -6.38 4.67
N GLN A 10 -9.63 -6.94 5.18
CA GLN A 10 -9.60 -8.20 5.91
C GLN A 10 -9.21 -9.37 4.99
N ARG A 11 -9.74 -9.42 3.76
CA ARG A 11 -9.29 -10.39 2.74
C ARG A 11 -7.81 -10.24 2.40
N LEU A 12 -7.32 -9.00 2.27
CA LEU A 12 -5.91 -8.76 2.02
C LEU A 12 -5.03 -9.27 3.17
N LYS A 13 -5.42 -8.99 4.41
CA LYS A 13 -4.76 -9.51 5.62
C LYS A 13 -4.69 -11.04 5.61
N GLU A 14 -5.80 -11.73 5.35
CA GLU A 14 -5.85 -13.19 5.30
C GLU A 14 -4.94 -13.76 4.20
N GLN A 15 -4.90 -13.12 3.03
CA GLN A 15 -4.00 -13.52 1.93
C GLN A 15 -2.52 -13.34 2.32
N GLN A 16 -2.17 -12.23 2.97
CA GLN A 16 -0.81 -11.98 3.45
C GLN A 16 -0.40 -13.00 4.52
N GLN A 17 -1.28 -13.31 5.47
CA GLN A 17 -1.03 -14.32 6.50
C GLN A 17 -0.79 -15.71 5.88
N LYS A 18 -1.64 -16.10 4.92
CA LYS A 18 -1.50 -17.38 4.23
C LYS A 18 -0.16 -17.47 3.48
N LYS A 19 0.21 -16.42 2.75
CA LYS A 19 1.47 -16.37 2.01
C LYS A 19 2.68 -16.44 2.95
N ALA A 20 2.69 -15.63 4.01
CA ALA A 20 3.77 -15.63 4.99
C ALA A 20 3.94 -17.00 5.67
N MET A 21 2.81 -17.65 6.02
CA MET A 21 2.83 -19.00 6.57
C MET A 21 3.42 -20.01 5.58
N GLU A 22 3.02 -19.95 4.30
CA GLU A 22 3.51 -20.86 3.27
C GLU A 22 5.01 -20.69 3.00
N ASP A 23 5.48 -19.45 2.89
CA ASP A 23 6.89 -19.12 2.70
C ASP A 23 7.74 -19.63 3.88
N LEU A 24 7.31 -19.35 5.12
CA LEU A 24 7.99 -19.83 6.33
C LEU A 24 7.99 -21.35 6.43
N LYS A 25 6.88 -21.99 6.07
CA LYS A 25 6.75 -23.47 6.10
C LYS A 25 7.65 -24.11 5.04
N ASN A 26 7.75 -23.53 3.86
CA ASN A 26 8.66 -24.00 2.82
C ASN A 26 10.12 -23.89 3.27
N GLN A 27 10.49 -22.77 3.90
CA GLN A 27 11.83 -22.58 4.47
C GLN A 27 12.14 -23.58 5.60
N GLN A 28 11.18 -23.81 6.50
CA GLN A 28 11.28 -24.80 7.57
C GLN A 28 11.50 -26.20 6.98
N ASN A 29 10.65 -26.61 6.04
CA ASN A 29 10.72 -27.93 5.41
C ASN A 29 12.05 -28.16 4.69
N GLN A 30 12.54 -27.16 3.95
CA GLN A 30 13.84 -27.25 3.28
C GLN A 30 14.98 -27.43 4.28
N SER A 31 14.96 -26.66 5.37
CA SER A 31 15.98 -26.72 6.41
C SER A 31 15.96 -28.07 7.12
N LEU A 32 14.79 -28.57 7.49
CA LEU A 32 14.62 -29.89 8.10
C LEU A 32 15.02 -31.02 7.14
N SER A 33 14.71 -30.90 5.85
CA SER A 33 15.13 -31.87 4.84
C SER A 33 16.65 -31.97 4.73
N ASN A 34 17.33 -30.82 4.68
CA ASN A 34 18.80 -30.77 4.66
C ASN A 34 19.40 -31.40 5.94
N LEU A 35 18.85 -31.08 7.11
CA LEU A 35 19.30 -31.66 8.39
C LEU A 35 19.05 -33.16 8.47
N ASN A 36 17.93 -33.66 7.95
CA ASN A 36 17.64 -35.09 7.87
C ASN A 36 18.61 -35.82 6.93
N ALA A 37 18.94 -35.20 5.80
CA ALA A 37 19.95 -35.74 4.88
C ALA A 37 21.33 -35.78 5.55
N GLU A 38 21.72 -34.72 6.26
CA GLU A 38 22.96 -34.68 7.03
C GLU A 38 22.99 -35.79 8.11
N GLU A 39 21.92 -35.93 8.90
CA GLU A 39 21.80 -36.97 9.93
C GLU A 39 21.97 -38.39 9.35
N ALA A 40 21.38 -38.66 8.19
CA ALA A 40 21.48 -39.96 7.53
C ALA A 40 22.93 -40.32 7.15
N THR A 41 23.81 -39.34 6.99
CA THR A 41 25.24 -39.58 6.70
C THR A 41 26.09 -39.82 7.95
N ILE A 42 25.64 -39.42 9.14
CA ILE A 42 26.41 -39.51 10.38
C ILE A 42 26.73 -40.98 10.71
N LYS A 43 25.70 -41.82 10.85
CA LYS A 43 25.86 -43.23 11.23
C LYS A 43 26.80 -43.99 10.28
N PRO A 44 26.62 -43.93 8.94
CA PRO A 44 27.55 -44.58 8.01
C PRO A 44 29.00 -44.06 8.12
N THR A 45 29.18 -42.76 8.35
CA THR A 45 30.51 -42.14 8.48
C THR A 45 31.24 -42.66 9.72
N TYR A 46 30.57 -42.66 10.88
CA TYR A 46 31.15 -43.16 12.12
C TYR A 46 31.35 -44.67 12.12
N TYR A 47 30.46 -45.43 11.45
CA TYR A 47 30.69 -46.85 11.21
C TYR A 47 32.00 -47.10 10.44
N LYS A 48 32.23 -46.38 9.33
CA LYS A 48 33.49 -46.48 8.55
C LYS A 48 34.71 -46.07 9.36
N LYS A 49 34.62 -45.02 10.19
CA LYS A 49 35.72 -44.61 11.08
C LYS A 49 36.07 -45.70 12.10
N LYS A 50 35.07 -46.31 12.73
CA LYS A 50 35.25 -47.42 13.68
C LYS A 50 35.84 -48.65 13.00
N ASP A 51 35.37 -48.99 11.81
CA ASP A 51 35.92 -50.08 11.01
C ASP A 51 37.38 -49.83 10.65
N THR A 52 37.71 -48.61 10.19
CA THR A 52 39.10 -48.20 9.90
C THR A 52 40.00 -48.31 11.14
N ALA A 53 39.52 -47.89 12.32
CA ALA A 53 40.28 -48.03 13.57
C ALA A 53 40.55 -49.50 13.92
N ASN A 54 39.57 -50.39 13.69
CA ASN A 54 39.76 -51.84 13.86
C ASN A 54 40.77 -52.41 12.86
N VAL A 55 40.68 -52.05 11.58
CA VAL A 55 41.64 -52.49 10.54
C VAL A 55 43.06 -52.01 10.86
N GLN A 56 43.23 -50.76 11.26
CA GLN A 56 44.53 -50.23 11.68
C GLN A 56 45.10 -50.97 12.89
N ASN A 57 44.25 -51.32 13.87
CA ASN A 57 44.67 -52.12 15.01
C ASN A 57 45.15 -53.52 14.59
N GLN A 58 44.44 -54.17 13.67
CA GLN A 58 44.81 -55.48 13.14
C GLN A 58 46.13 -55.42 12.35
N LEU A 59 46.32 -54.39 11.52
CA LEU A 59 47.59 -54.19 10.81
C LEU A 59 48.75 -53.97 11.79
N ALA A 60 48.57 -53.15 12.81
CA ALA A 60 49.57 -52.94 13.86
C ALA A 60 49.88 -54.22 14.66
N SER A 61 48.90 -55.12 14.81
CA SER A 61 49.10 -56.46 15.38
C SER A 61 49.98 -57.32 14.47
N LYS A 62 49.64 -57.41 13.17
CA LYS A 62 50.40 -58.19 12.18
C LYS A 62 51.85 -57.72 12.06
N ASN A 63 52.07 -56.41 11.93
CA ASN A 63 53.42 -55.83 11.81
C ASN A 63 54.27 -56.14 13.05
N PHE A 64 53.67 -56.10 14.24
CA PHE A 64 54.37 -56.42 15.48
C PHE A 64 54.65 -57.92 15.61
N ALA A 65 53.70 -58.78 15.21
CA ALA A 65 53.91 -60.23 15.15
C ALA A 65 55.05 -60.59 14.20
N GLU A 66 55.10 -59.97 13.02
CA GLU A 66 56.21 -60.13 12.06
C GLU A 66 57.54 -59.64 12.64
N TYR A 67 57.54 -58.51 13.36
CA TYR A 67 58.73 -58.01 14.06
C TYR A 67 59.23 -58.99 15.13
N LEU A 68 58.34 -59.57 15.93
CA LEU A 68 58.70 -60.57 16.93
C LEU A 68 59.21 -61.86 16.31
N ALA A 69 58.62 -62.29 15.19
CA ALA A 69 59.07 -63.45 14.44
C ALA A 69 60.47 -63.23 13.85
N ASN A 70 60.72 -62.07 13.23
CA ASN A 70 62.02 -61.72 12.65
C ASN A 70 63.11 -61.49 13.70
N SER A 71 62.75 -61.07 14.92
CA SER A 71 63.70 -60.86 16.02
C SER A 71 63.94 -62.10 16.88
N GLY A 72 63.28 -63.23 16.60
CA GLY A 72 63.40 -64.47 17.37
C GLY A 72 62.86 -64.37 18.81
N ARG A 73 62.07 -63.33 19.12
CA ARG A 73 61.56 -63.01 20.47
C ARG A 73 60.08 -63.38 20.67
N SER A 74 59.56 -64.24 19.79
CA SER A 74 58.16 -64.69 19.76
C SER A 74 57.65 -65.31 21.07
N ASN A 75 58.54 -65.77 21.96
CA ASN A 75 58.19 -66.39 23.24
C ASN A 75 58.33 -65.48 24.48
N SER A 76 58.49 -64.16 24.29
CA SER A 76 58.70 -63.21 25.40
C SER A 76 57.39 -62.55 25.88
N GLY A 77 57.26 -62.30 27.19
CA GLY A 77 56.13 -61.59 27.81
C GLY A 77 55.90 -60.15 27.30
N ILE A 78 56.80 -59.65 26.45
CA ILE A 78 56.70 -58.38 25.72
C ILE A 78 55.47 -58.38 24.80
N GLY A 79 55.11 -59.54 24.22
CA GLY A 79 53.94 -59.65 23.34
C GLY A 79 52.61 -59.36 24.04
N ALA A 80 52.46 -59.87 25.27
CA ALA A 80 51.25 -59.66 26.07
C ALA A 80 51.07 -58.19 26.47
N GLN A 81 52.17 -57.51 26.85
CA GLN A 81 52.12 -56.08 27.19
C GLN A 81 51.79 -55.20 25.98
N TYR A 82 52.36 -55.50 24.81
CA TYR A 82 52.04 -54.78 23.58
C TYR A 82 50.58 -54.98 23.16
N GLU A 83 50.11 -56.23 23.15
CA GLU A 83 48.73 -56.57 22.81
C GLU A 83 47.73 -55.83 23.70
N MET A 84 47.98 -55.84 25.02
CA MET A 84 47.14 -55.16 26.00
C MET A 84 47.15 -53.63 25.81
N SER A 85 48.32 -53.02 25.58
CA SER A 85 48.41 -51.58 25.27
C SER A 85 47.67 -51.22 23.98
N ARG A 86 47.80 -52.05 22.94
CA ARG A 86 47.16 -51.82 21.64
C ARG A 86 45.65 -51.94 21.73
N GLN A 87 45.15 -52.94 22.46
CA GLN A 87 43.72 -53.11 22.75
C GLN A 87 43.17 -51.94 23.57
N ALA A 88 43.90 -51.48 24.59
CA ALA A 88 43.51 -50.31 25.39
C ALA A 88 43.41 -49.03 24.53
N THR A 89 44.36 -48.81 23.61
CA THR A 89 44.30 -47.68 22.66
C THR A 89 43.10 -47.79 21.71
N LEU A 90 42.85 -48.97 21.14
CA LEU A 90 41.67 -49.18 20.29
C LEU A 90 40.38 -48.89 21.05
N GLN A 91 40.25 -49.39 22.28
CA GLN A 91 39.05 -49.18 23.07
C GLN A 91 38.83 -47.70 23.38
N ARG A 92 39.89 -46.93 23.66
CA ARG A 92 39.79 -45.45 23.80
C ARG A 92 39.31 -44.80 22.51
N ASN A 93 39.94 -45.13 21.38
CA ASN A 93 39.56 -44.57 20.07
C ASN A 93 38.09 -44.89 19.73
N LEU A 94 37.62 -46.11 20.00
CA LEU A 94 36.23 -46.50 19.78
C LEU A 94 35.26 -45.74 20.68
N ASN A 95 35.62 -45.51 21.95
CA ASN A 95 34.82 -44.73 22.90
C ASN A 95 34.76 -43.25 22.51
N GLU A 96 35.88 -42.68 22.05
CA GLU A 96 35.94 -41.32 21.51
C GLU A 96 35.03 -41.19 20.28
N LEU A 97 35.12 -42.12 19.32
CA LEU A 97 34.26 -42.15 18.14
C LEU A 97 32.77 -42.32 18.49
N ASN A 98 32.43 -43.10 19.52
CA ASN A 98 31.05 -43.20 20.02
C ASN A 98 30.55 -41.86 20.59
N THR A 99 31.42 -41.17 21.33
CA THR A 99 31.09 -39.87 21.94
C THR A 99 30.93 -38.79 20.87
N GLU A 100 31.83 -38.77 19.88
CA GLU A 100 31.73 -37.88 18.73
C GLU A 100 30.46 -38.12 17.91
N GLU A 101 30.10 -39.38 17.65
CA GLU A 101 28.86 -39.73 16.94
C GLU A 101 27.63 -39.21 17.69
N ALA A 102 27.57 -39.44 19.02
CA ALA A 102 26.49 -38.96 19.85
C ALA A 102 26.41 -37.43 19.87
N ALA A 103 27.55 -36.74 19.93
CA ALA A 103 27.63 -35.29 19.88
C ALA A 103 27.14 -34.74 18.51
N ALA A 104 27.51 -35.37 17.41
CA ALA A 104 27.06 -34.99 16.07
C ALA A 104 25.53 -35.14 15.91
N ILE A 105 24.96 -36.24 16.41
CA ILE A 105 23.50 -36.45 16.42
C ILE A 105 22.80 -35.42 17.32
N ALA A 106 23.35 -35.14 18.50
CA ALA A 106 22.79 -34.15 19.42
C ALA A 106 22.80 -32.73 18.82
N ASP A 107 23.86 -32.35 18.12
CA ASP A 107 23.94 -31.06 17.43
C ASP A 107 22.90 -30.94 16.31
N ILE A 108 22.71 -31.99 15.49
CA ILE A 108 21.64 -32.02 14.49
C ILE A 108 20.27 -31.82 15.15
N ASN A 109 20.00 -32.53 16.24
CA ASN A 109 18.72 -32.43 16.94
C ASN A 109 18.49 -31.03 17.50
N ARG A 110 19.53 -30.40 18.06
CA ARG A 110 19.48 -28.99 18.48
C ARG A 110 19.15 -28.07 17.31
N ARG A 111 19.84 -28.23 16.17
CA ARG A 111 19.58 -27.44 14.96
C ARG A 111 18.14 -27.63 14.43
N LYS A 112 17.58 -28.85 14.50
CA LYS A 112 16.16 -29.08 14.15
C LYS A 112 15.21 -28.33 15.07
N THR A 113 15.48 -28.33 16.38
CA THR A 113 14.73 -27.55 17.35
C THR A 113 14.84 -26.05 17.06
N ASP A 114 16.04 -25.55 16.76
CA ASP A 114 16.26 -24.15 16.40
C ASP A 114 15.47 -23.74 15.14
N VAL A 115 15.41 -24.61 14.12
CA VAL A 115 14.59 -24.40 12.91
C VAL A 115 13.10 -24.31 13.24
N ASN A 116 12.59 -25.16 14.13
CA ASN A 116 11.18 -25.11 14.55
C ASN A 116 10.88 -23.84 15.36
N ASN A 117 11.76 -23.46 16.28
CA ASN A 117 11.64 -22.22 17.06
C ASN A 117 11.69 -20.99 16.14
N ALA A 118 12.57 -21.00 15.13
CA ALA A 118 12.66 -19.93 14.15
C ALA A 118 11.39 -19.81 13.29
N TYR A 119 10.77 -20.94 12.92
CA TYR A 119 9.47 -20.94 12.24
C TYR A 119 8.37 -20.33 13.12
N GLU A 120 8.25 -20.76 14.38
CA GLU A 120 7.24 -20.25 15.30
C GLU A 120 7.42 -18.76 15.59
N SER A 121 8.65 -18.33 15.89
CA SER A 121 8.99 -16.92 16.11
C SER A 121 8.79 -16.08 14.85
N GLY A 122 9.15 -16.61 13.67
CA GLY A 122 8.95 -15.96 12.38
C GLY A 122 7.48 -15.77 12.06
N LEU A 123 6.64 -16.78 12.33
CA LEU A 123 5.20 -16.72 12.12
C LEU A 123 4.55 -15.68 13.04
N ALA A 124 4.92 -15.65 14.33
CA ALA A 124 4.44 -14.66 15.27
C ALA A 124 4.82 -13.23 14.83
N SER A 125 6.07 -13.03 14.39
CA SER A 125 6.56 -11.74 13.93
C SER A 125 5.88 -11.28 12.65
N ALA A 126 5.71 -12.18 11.67
CA ALA A 126 5.02 -11.89 10.42
C ALA A 126 3.55 -11.53 10.68
N ASN A 127 2.85 -12.28 11.53
CA ASN A 127 1.48 -11.98 11.91
C ASN A 127 1.34 -10.62 12.60
N ALA A 128 2.27 -10.28 13.51
CA ALA A 128 2.26 -8.98 14.17
C ALA A 128 2.47 -7.82 13.18
N GLN A 129 3.38 -7.98 12.21
CA GLN A 129 3.59 -6.96 11.18
C GLN A 129 2.36 -6.80 10.29
N ILE A 130 1.78 -7.90 9.83
CA ILE A 130 0.56 -7.88 9.00
C ILE A 130 -0.61 -7.23 9.76
N GLU A 131 -0.75 -7.50 11.06
CA GLU A 131 -1.76 -6.85 11.90
C GLU A 131 -1.52 -5.33 12.00
N ALA A 132 -0.27 -4.91 12.20
CA ALA A 132 0.09 -3.49 12.27
C ALA A 132 -0.18 -2.78 10.93
N ASP A 133 0.13 -3.41 9.81
CA ASP A 133 -0.14 -2.89 8.47
C ASP A 133 -1.66 -2.76 8.23
N TYR A 134 -2.44 -3.77 8.62
CA TYR A 134 -3.90 -3.74 8.56
C TYR A 134 -4.48 -2.57 9.37
N ILE A 135 -4.06 -2.42 10.64
CA ILE A 135 -4.51 -1.34 11.52
C ILE A 135 -4.16 0.03 10.95
N THR A 136 -2.95 0.18 10.40
CA THR A 136 -2.49 1.43 9.80
C THR A 136 -3.34 1.81 8.58
N ASN A 137 -3.60 0.85 7.69
CA ASN A 137 -4.46 1.08 6.52
C ASN A 137 -5.90 1.43 6.92
N LEU A 138 -6.45 0.76 7.92
CA LEU A 138 -7.77 1.05 8.47
C LEU A 138 -7.84 2.47 9.04
N LEU A 139 -6.83 2.89 9.82
CA LEU A 139 -6.75 4.22 10.40
C LEU A 139 -6.71 5.30 9.31
N ASN A 140 -5.89 5.09 8.27
CA ASN A 140 -5.76 6.03 7.15
C ASN A 140 -7.08 6.25 6.41
N GLU A 141 -7.86 5.19 6.18
CA GLU A 141 -9.17 5.37 5.55
C GLU A 141 -10.20 6.04 6.46
N ARG A 142 -10.20 5.72 7.76
CA ARG A 142 -11.05 6.43 8.72
C ARG A 142 -10.73 7.92 8.78
N GLN A 143 -9.44 8.25 8.76
CA GLN A 143 -8.99 9.64 8.72
C GLN A 143 -9.48 10.37 7.47
N LYS A 144 -9.30 9.77 6.28
CA LYS A 144 -9.82 10.32 5.03
C LYS A 144 -11.34 10.49 5.04
N ALA A 145 -12.07 9.54 5.60
CA ALA A 145 -13.53 9.62 5.72
C ALA A 145 -13.97 10.78 6.63
N TRP A 146 -13.28 10.97 7.75
CA TRP A 146 -13.53 12.08 8.66
C TRP A 146 -13.21 13.44 8.01
N GLU A 147 -12.09 13.55 7.29
CA GLU A 147 -11.72 14.76 6.54
C GLU A 147 -12.75 15.10 5.46
N ARG A 148 -13.28 14.11 4.74
CA ARG A 148 -14.38 14.31 3.78
C ARG A 148 -15.63 14.85 4.46
N GLN A 149 -16.01 14.31 5.62
CA GLN A 149 -17.18 14.82 6.37
C GLN A 149 -16.97 16.24 6.89
N GLN A 150 -15.75 16.58 7.33
CA GLN A 150 -15.45 17.95 7.76
C GLN A 150 -15.51 18.93 6.59
N ALA A 151 -14.86 18.60 5.47
CA ALA A 151 -14.90 19.42 4.26
C ALA A 151 -16.35 19.63 3.77
N GLU A 152 -17.20 18.60 3.85
CA GLU A 152 -18.62 18.71 3.50
C GLU A 152 -19.39 19.64 4.45
N LYS A 153 -19.12 19.61 5.76
CA LYS A 153 -19.73 20.52 6.73
C LYS A 153 -19.30 21.97 6.51
N GLU A 154 -18.00 22.21 6.35
CA GLU A 154 -17.44 23.53 6.06
C GLU A 154 -17.99 24.09 4.75
N PHE A 155 -18.08 23.23 3.73
CA PHE A 155 -18.70 23.57 2.46
C PHE A 155 -20.17 23.97 2.64
N ASN A 156 -20.98 23.14 3.32
CA ASN A 156 -22.40 23.44 3.57
C ASN A 156 -22.60 24.73 4.38
N GLU A 157 -21.72 25.01 5.34
CA GLU A 157 -21.77 26.24 6.13
C GLU A 157 -21.44 27.47 5.27
N SER A 158 -20.42 27.38 4.40
CA SER A 158 -20.08 28.46 3.47
C SER A 158 -21.24 28.80 2.52
N VAL A 159 -21.93 27.77 2.02
CA VAL A 159 -23.12 27.91 1.17
C VAL A 159 -24.24 28.63 1.94
N ARG A 160 -24.47 28.24 3.21
CA ARG A 160 -25.50 28.85 4.06
C ARG A 160 -25.22 30.33 4.32
N GLN A 161 -23.97 30.68 4.67
CA GLN A 161 -23.57 32.06 4.93
C GLN A 161 -23.73 32.93 3.68
N PHE A 162 -23.34 32.41 2.51
CA PHE A 162 -23.53 33.10 1.24
C PHE A 162 -25.01 33.35 0.93
N ASN A 163 -25.86 32.33 1.08
CA ASN A 163 -27.31 32.46 0.84
C ASN A 163 -27.97 33.48 1.79
N ALA A 164 -27.55 33.52 3.06
CA ALA A 164 -28.03 34.51 4.03
C ALA A 164 -27.61 35.94 3.63
N GLN A 165 -26.37 36.13 3.18
CA GLN A 165 -25.88 37.43 2.73
C GLN A 165 -26.61 37.91 1.47
N LEU A 166 -26.87 37.00 0.53
CA LEU A 166 -27.65 37.30 -0.67
C LEU A 166 -29.09 37.70 -0.32
N ALA A 167 -29.74 37.00 0.60
CA ALA A 167 -31.09 37.34 1.04
C ALA A 167 -31.16 38.74 1.69
N LEU A 168 -30.19 39.10 2.53
CA LEU A 168 -30.10 40.43 3.15
C LEU A 168 -29.89 41.55 2.12
N SER A 169 -29.06 41.29 1.10
CA SER A 169 -28.85 42.24 -0.01
C SER A 169 -30.11 42.46 -0.85
N ARG A 170 -30.99 41.45 -0.96
CA ARG A 170 -32.28 41.57 -1.64
C ARG A 170 -33.32 42.31 -0.80
N ALA A 171 -33.38 42.05 0.51
CA ALA A 171 -34.31 42.71 1.44
C ALA A 171 -34.03 44.21 1.60
N SER A 172 -32.76 44.61 1.67
CA SER A 172 -32.37 46.03 1.72
C SER A 172 -32.71 46.82 0.45
N ARG A 173 -32.90 46.13 -0.68
CA ARG A 173 -33.33 46.74 -1.95
C ARG A 173 -34.86 46.91 -2.06
N SER A 174 -35.65 46.25 -1.20
CA SER A 174 -37.12 46.34 -1.24
C SER A 174 -37.74 47.29 -0.22
N SER A 175 -36.96 47.91 0.70
CA SER A 175 -37.49 48.80 1.74
C SER A 175 -37.13 50.30 1.58
N GLY A 176 -36.44 50.68 0.50
CA GLY A 176 -36.09 52.08 0.22
C GLY A 176 -37.07 52.76 -0.73
N GLY A 177 -38.07 53.46 -0.18
CA GLY A 177 -39.08 54.21 -0.92
C GLY A 177 -38.54 55.39 -1.74
N SER A 178 -39.32 55.71 -2.77
CA SER A 178 -39.29 56.86 -3.68
C SER A 178 -38.52 58.11 -3.22
N ARG A 179 -37.48 58.51 -3.99
CA ARG A 179 -37.15 59.92 -4.29
C ARG A 179 -36.08 60.00 -5.39
N SER A 180 -36.43 60.72 -6.46
CA SER A 180 -35.52 61.10 -7.53
C SER A 180 -34.43 62.02 -6.99
N SER A 181 -33.16 61.63 -7.10
CA SER A 181 -32.03 62.54 -7.23
C SER A 181 -30.80 61.79 -7.77
N SER A 182 -30.04 62.47 -8.61
CA SER A 182 -28.85 62.02 -9.29
C SER A 182 -27.73 61.64 -8.31
N SER A 183 -27.49 60.34 -8.13
CA SER A 183 -26.21 59.86 -7.59
C SER A 183 -25.85 58.52 -8.21
N LYS A 184 -24.61 58.40 -8.68
CA LYS A 184 -23.98 57.24 -9.33
C LYS A 184 -24.28 55.96 -8.55
N SER A 185 -25.24 55.18 -9.04
CA SER A 185 -25.63 53.87 -8.52
C SER A 185 -24.58 52.83 -8.90
N SER A 186 -23.71 52.49 -7.95
CA SER A 186 -22.81 51.35 -8.02
C SER A 186 -23.58 50.03 -8.15
N GLY A 187 -23.44 49.41 -9.33
CA GLY A 187 -23.45 47.96 -9.54
C GLY A 187 -24.66 47.21 -9.01
N SER A 188 -25.73 47.17 -9.79
CA SER A 188 -26.80 46.19 -9.57
C SER A 188 -26.26 44.78 -9.83
N GLY A 189 -26.14 43.99 -8.76
CA GLY A 189 -25.59 42.63 -8.72
C GLY A 189 -26.42 41.55 -9.43
N THR A 190 -26.64 41.71 -10.73
CA THR A 190 -27.09 40.65 -11.64
C THR A 190 -26.31 40.78 -12.94
N LEU A 191 -25.32 39.90 -13.13
CA LEU A 191 -24.65 39.82 -14.43
C LEU A 191 -25.68 39.39 -15.47
N GLN A 192 -25.71 40.08 -16.60
CA GLN A 192 -26.49 39.64 -17.76
C GLN A 192 -25.68 38.57 -18.50
N TRP A 193 -26.34 37.49 -18.93
CA TRP A 193 -25.65 36.45 -19.68
C TRP A 193 -25.07 37.03 -20.98
N LYS A 194 -23.76 36.82 -21.22
CA LYS A 194 -23.03 37.21 -22.44
C LYS A 194 -22.05 36.08 -22.80
N PRO A 195 -21.64 35.94 -24.08
CA PRO A 195 -20.65 34.96 -24.49
C PRO A 195 -19.33 35.10 -23.70
N ASN A 196 -18.63 33.98 -23.50
CA ASN A 196 -17.48 33.81 -22.60
C ASN A 196 -16.34 34.84 -22.78
N SER A 197 -16.22 35.46 -23.96
CA SER A 197 -15.24 36.52 -24.22
C SER A 197 -15.53 37.83 -23.47
N ALA A 198 -16.77 38.06 -23.02
CA ALA A 198 -17.24 39.33 -22.49
C ALA A 198 -16.91 39.60 -21.01
N TYR A 199 -16.43 38.61 -20.25
CA TYR A 199 -16.13 38.75 -18.83
C TYR A 199 -14.72 38.25 -18.47
N GLN A 200 -14.15 38.80 -17.41
CA GLN A 200 -12.89 38.37 -16.78
C GLN A 200 -13.20 37.78 -15.39
N ALA A 201 -12.67 36.60 -15.07
CA ALA A 201 -12.76 36.03 -13.73
C ALA A 201 -11.43 36.19 -13.00
N VAL A 202 -11.50 36.62 -11.74
CA VAL A 202 -10.36 36.76 -10.83
C VAL A 202 -10.63 35.89 -9.61
N GLU A 203 -9.80 34.88 -9.41
CA GLU A 203 -9.87 34.00 -8.23
C GLU A 203 -9.14 34.64 -7.05
N SER A 204 -9.77 34.63 -5.87
CA SER A 204 -9.16 35.07 -4.62
C SER A 204 -9.67 34.22 -3.47
N GLY A 205 -8.83 33.34 -2.96
CA GLY A 205 -9.21 32.35 -1.93
C GLY A 205 -10.40 31.50 -2.38
N ASN A 206 -11.45 31.46 -1.55
CA ASN A 206 -12.68 30.69 -1.80
C ASN A 206 -13.70 31.39 -2.70
N TYR A 207 -13.35 32.54 -3.29
CA TYR A 207 -14.26 33.36 -4.08
C TYR A 207 -13.74 33.61 -5.50
N VAL A 208 -14.67 33.77 -6.43
CA VAL A 208 -14.41 34.17 -7.82
C VAL A 208 -15.15 35.48 -8.07
N THR A 209 -14.43 36.50 -8.52
CA THR A 209 -15.01 37.78 -8.95
C THR A 209 -15.07 37.83 -10.47
N TYR A 210 -16.29 37.93 -11.01
CA TYR A 210 -16.58 38.12 -12.42
C TYR A 210 -16.69 39.60 -12.73
N ILE A 211 -15.98 40.08 -13.74
CA ILE A 211 -15.93 41.49 -14.14
C ILE A 211 -16.30 41.58 -15.63
N ASP A 212 -17.30 42.38 -15.99
CA ASP A 212 -17.67 42.64 -17.38
C ASP A 212 -16.56 43.43 -18.07
N LYS A 213 -15.97 42.88 -19.13
CA LYS A 213 -14.92 43.56 -19.91
C LYS A 213 -15.47 44.77 -20.67
N SER A 214 -16.75 44.77 -21.00
CA SER A 214 -17.41 45.92 -21.64
C SER A 214 -17.77 47.02 -20.64
N ASN A 215 -17.80 46.71 -19.34
CA ASN A 215 -18.02 47.69 -18.27
C ASN A 215 -17.46 47.18 -16.94
N ALA A 216 -16.23 47.56 -16.60
CA ALA A 216 -15.55 47.07 -15.39
C ALA A 216 -16.27 47.36 -14.06
N ASN A 217 -17.26 48.28 -14.07
CA ASN A 217 -18.10 48.55 -12.90
C ASN A 217 -19.20 47.50 -12.69
N ASN A 218 -19.48 46.66 -13.69
CA ASN A 218 -20.39 45.54 -13.61
C ASN A 218 -19.62 44.29 -13.20
N LYS A 219 -19.58 44.02 -11.89
CA LYS A 219 -18.88 42.88 -11.30
C LYS A 219 -19.75 42.13 -10.30
N LEU A 220 -19.50 40.84 -10.16
CA LEU A 220 -20.17 39.96 -9.21
C LEU A 220 -19.16 38.99 -8.60
N THR A 221 -19.10 38.97 -7.27
CA THR A 221 -18.27 38.03 -6.51
C THR A 221 -19.14 36.93 -5.96
N VAL A 222 -18.76 35.69 -6.24
CA VAL A 222 -19.47 34.50 -5.76
C VAL A 222 -18.48 33.47 -5.22
N PRO A 223 -18.90 32.55 -4.34
CA PRO A 223 -18.06 31.45 -3.90
C PRO A 223 -17.63 30.55 -5.07
N LYS A 224 -16.46 29.94 -4.95
CA LYS A 224 -15.93 29.05 -5.98
C LYS A 224 -16.91 27.90 -6.22
N GLY A 225 -17.30 27.73 -7.48
CA GLY A 225 -18.30 26.75 -7.91
C GLY A 225 -19.76 27.18 -7.77
N TYR A 226 -20.06 28.38 -7.31
CA TYR A 226 -21.40 28.96 -7.44
C TYR A 226 -21.61 29.48 -8.86
N ASN A 227 -22.66 29.01 -9.54
CA ASN A 227 -23.03 29.55 -10.84
C ASN A 227 -23.95 30.77 -10.66
N PRO A 228 -23.50 31.98 -11.04
CA PRO A 228 -24.26 33.22 -10.81
C PRO A 228 -25.54 33.36 -11.65
N PHE A 229 -25.73 32.53 -12.69
CA PHE A 229 -26.89 32.60 -13.58
C PHE A 229 -27.97 31.60 -13.21
N THR A 230 -27.60 30.39 -12.79
CA THR A 230 -28.56 29.40 -12.27
C THR A 230 -28.87 29.63 -10.80
N GLY A 231 -28.00 30.36 -10.09
CA GLY A 231 -28.09 30.52 -8.64
C GLY A 231 -27.82 29.22 -7.87
N THR A 232 -27.26 28.21 -8.54
CA THR A 232 -26.98 26.89 -7.97
C THR A 232 -25.48 26.66 -7.81
N TYR A 233 -25.12 25.92 -6.76
CA TYR A 233 -23.76 25.41 -6.59
C TYR A 233 -23.54 24.23 -7.51
N ASN A 234 -22.36 24.20 -8.14
CA ASN A 234 -21.89 23.04 -8.85
C ASN A 234 -21.64 21.91 -7.83
N GLN A 235 -22.49 20.90 -7.81
CA GLN A 235 -22.39 19.71 -6.94
C GLN A 235 -21.12 18.88 -7.21
N ASP A 236 -20.41 19.26 -8.25
CA ASP A 236 -19.44 18.48 -8.97
C ASP A 236 -18.04 19.14 -8.79
N LEU A 237 -17.92 20.14 -7.89
CA LEU A 237 -16.69 20.85 -7.48
C LEU A 237 -15.53 19.93 -7.06
N GLN A 238 -15.85 18.77 -6.51
CA GLN A 238 -14.88 17.77 -6.04
C GLN A 238 -13.97 17.22 -7.16
N TYR A 239 -14.32 17.42 -8.44
CA TYR A 239 -13.57 16.90 -9.59
C TYR A 239 -12.83 17.98 -10.40
N GLY A 240 -12.71 19.19 -9.85
CA GLY A 240 -11.95 20.33 -10.39
C GLY A 240 -12.82 21.51 -10.80
N SER A 241 -12.20 22.59 -11.28
CA SER A 241 -12.90 23.78 -11.80
C SER A 241 -12.17 24.25 -13.05
N PHE A 242 -12.86 24.63 -14.14
CA PHE A 242 -12.22 25.54 -15.11
C PHE A 242 -13.17 26.37 -15.98
N GLY A 243 -12.80 27.64 -16.12
CA GLY A 243 -13.43 28.61 -17.00
C GLY A 243 -14.54 29.40 -16.31
N PRO A 244 -14.70 30.69 -16.62
CA PRO A 244 -15.49 31.59 -15.79
C PRO A 244 -16.98 31.20 -15.69
N TYR A 245 -17.50 30.25 -16.49
CA TYR A 245 -18.94 29.95 -16.50
C TYR A 245 -19.32 28.47 -16.70
N GLN A 246 -18.39 27.50 -16.65
CA GLN A 246 -18.68 26.13 -17.11
C GLN A 246 -18.22 25.04 -16.11
N PRO A 247 -19.14 24.20 -15.58
CA PRO A 247 -18.79 23.00 -14.82
C PRO A 247 -17.86 22.09 -15.62
N ASN A 248 -16.92 21.39 -14.97
CA ASN A 248 -15.94 20.54 -15.66
C ASN A 248 -16.31 19.06 -15.66
N ASN A 249 -17.60 18.76 -15.52
CA ASN A 249 -18.14 17.42 -15.34
C ASN A 249 -19.65 17.39 -15.51
N VAL A 250 -20.15 16.20 -15.84
CA VAL A 250 -21.57 15.88 -15.90
C VAL A 250 -21.76 14.56 -15.17
N GLY A 251 -22.43 14.60 -14.02
CA GLY A 251 -22.71 13.40 -13.22
C GLY A 251 -21.44 12.71 -12.72
N GLY A 252 -20.46 13.49 -12.25
CA GLY A 252 -19.18 12.96 -11.76
C GLY A 252 -18.15 12.58 -12.83
N ASN A 253 -18.52 12.58 -14.12
CA ASN A 253 -17.57 12.31 -15.20
C ASN A 253 -16.87 13.59 -15.65
N LYS A 254 -15.54 13.62 -15.54
CA LYS A 254 -14.73 14.78 -15.94
C LYS A 254 -14.84 15.06 -17.43
N LEU A 255 -15.21 16.29 -17.76
CA LEU A 255 -15.22 16.84 -19.11
C LEU A 255 -13.84 17.36 -19.50
N THR A 256 -13.38 16.97 -20.67
CA THR A 256 -12.16 17.45 -21.31
C THR A 256 -12.54 18.31 -22.51
N LYS A 257 -11.97 19.51 -22.60
CA LYS A 257 -12.17 20.40 -23.74
C LYS A 257 -11.50 19.79 -24.97
N THR A 258 -12.26 19.60 -26.05
CA THR A 258 -11.73 18.99 -27.29
C THR A 258 -10.91 19.97 -28.15
N GLY A 259 -10.97 21.27 -27.84
CA GLY A 259 -10.40 22.32 -28.68
C GLY A 259 -11.24 22.68 -29.91
N LYS A 260 -12.29 21.92 -30.21
CA LYS A 260 -13.21 22.18 -31.31
C LYS A 260 -14.36 23.08 -30.86
N MET A 261 -14.81 23.96 -31.76
CA MET A 261 -16.02 24.75 -31.57
C MET A 261 -17.14 24.24 -32.48
N VAL A 262 -18.34 24.21 -31.95
CA VAL A 262 -19.55 23.74 -32.64
C VAL A 262 -20.61 24.83 -32.60
N THR A 263 -21.44 24.90 -33.65
CA THR A 263 -22.60 25.79 -33.63
C THR A 263 -23.75 25.09 -32.92
N PHE A 264 -24.21 25.65 -31.81
CA PHE A 264 -25.32 25.14 -31.01
C PHE A 264 -26.25 26.31 -30.65
N ASN A 265 -27.55 26.18 -30.92
CA ASN A 265 -28.55 27.25 -30.79
C ASN A 265 -28.12 28.58 -31.47
N GLY A 266 -27.54 28.49 -32.67
CA GLY A 266 -27.09 29.64 -33.46
C GLY A 266 -25.81 30.33 -32.96
N GLN A 267 -25.14 29.78 -31.94
CA GLN A 267 -23.91 30.34 -31.39
C GLN A 267 -22.74 29.35 -31.41
N LYS A 268 -21.51 29.86 -31.54
CA LYS A 268 -20.29 29.03 -31.43
C LYS A 268 -20.00 28.69 -29.97
N GLN A 269 -19.96 27.40 -29.64
CA GLN A 269 -19.69 26.86 -28.31
C GLN A 269 -18.51 25.89 -28.33
N ASN A 270 -17.79 25.77 -27.21
CA ASN A 270 -16.74 24.77 -27.07
C ASN A 270 -17.37 23.37 -26.95
N LEU A 271 -16.82 22.39 -27.67
CA LEU A 271 -17.21 20.99 -27.54
C LEU A 271 -16.37 20.32 -26.45
N TYR A 272 -17.05 19.66 -25.53
CA TYR A 272 -16.47 18.93 -24.41
C TYR A 272 -16.69 17.43 -24.57
N GLN A 273 -15.84 16.61 -23.98
CA GLN A 273 -15.97 15.15 -23.99
C GLN A 273 -15.68 14.53 -22.62
N THR A 274 -16.43 13.52 -22.22
CA THR A 274 -16.14 12.68 -21.05
C THR A 274 -15.14 11.57 -21.40
N SER A 275 -14.64 10.83 -20.39
CA SER A 275 -13.65 9.75 -20.59
C SER A 275 -14.17 8.56 -21.40
N ASP A 276 -15.48 8.36 -21.44
CA ASP A 276 -16.18 7.38 -22.28
C ASP A 276 -16.38 7.86 -23.74
N GLY A 277 -15.93 9.07 -24.07
CA GLY A 277 -16.06 9.66 -25.40
C GLY A 277 -17.39 10.38 -25.67
N THR A 278 -18.30 10.43 -24.69
CA THR A 278 -19.58 11.14 -24.81
C THR A 278 -19.33 12.65 -24.95
N LYS A 279 -20.03 13.30 -25.89
CA LYS A 279 -19.83 14.70 -26.23
C LYS A 279 -20.90 15.60 -25.64
N TRP A 280 -20.46 16.74 -25.12
CA TRP A 280 -21.31 17.68 -24.40
C TRP A 280 -21.03 19.10 -24.88
N VAL A 281 -22.10 19.90 -24.93
CA VAL A 281 -22.02 21.33 -25.19
C VAL A 281 -22.77 22.07 -24.09
N TRP A 282 -22.29 23.27 -23.74
CA TRP A 282 -22.97 24.12 -22.77
C TRP A 282 -24.08 24.92 -23.45
N ASN A 283 -25.32 24.70 -23.03
CA ASN A 283 -26.45 25.52 -23.44
C ASN A 283 -26.60 26.70 -22.46
N GLY A 284 -26.30 27.91 -22.93
CA GLY A 284 -26.41 29.12 -22.12
C GLY A 284 -27.84 29.64 -21.90
N GLN A 285 -28.85 29.11 -22.61
CA GLN A 285 -30.25 29.48 -22.40
C GLN A 285 -30.88 28.66 -21.28
N THR A 286 -30.65 27.36 -21.27
CA THR A 286 -31.10 26.42 -20.24
C THR A 286 -30.11 26.29 -19.08
N ASN A 287 -28.91 26.85 -19.24
CA ASN A 287 -27.81 26.80 -18.28
C ASN A 287 -27.44 25.37 -17.85
N SER A 288 -27.40 24.46 -18.82
CA SER A 288 -27.08 23.05 -18.62
C SER A 288 -26.14 22.52 -19.70
N TYR A 289 -25.43 21.43 -19.39
CA TYR A 289 -24.80 20.63 -20.41
C TYR A 289 -25.84 19.82 -21.16
N GLU A 290 -25.82 19.93 -22.48
CA GLU A 290 -26.67 19.17 -23.39
C GLU A 290 -25.81 18.27 -24.26
N TYR A 291 -26.39 17.12 -24.61
CA TYR A 291 -25.73 16.15 -25.46
C TYR A 291 -25.49 16.77 -26.85
N TYR A 292 -24.29 16.59 -27.39
CA TYR A 292 -23.90 17.07 -28.71
C TYR A 292 -23.83 15.94 -29.74
#